data_AF-A0A2I0LF21-F1
#
_entry.id   AF-A0A2I0LF21-F1
#
_cell.length_a   1.000
_cell.length_b   1.000
_cell.length_c   1.000
_cell.angle_alpha   90.00
_cell.angle_beta   90.00
_cell.angle_gamma   90.00
#
_symmetry.space_group_name_H-M   'P 1'
#
loop_
_entity.id
_entity.type
_entity.pdbx_description
1 polymer ?
#
loop_
_entity_poly.entity_id
_entity_poly.type
_entity_poly.pdbx_seq_one_letter_code
_entity_poly.pdbx_strand_id
1 'polypeptide(L)'
;MGPLLPRLANAHSLFTKTLSVLLSVLVDVFGKNTQPPTPIEASEIADLIDFLHHVVHYEGQGGPVQPSSRPKPDILALFATLSESIRPDVQHLLSHLKPDVNSSIYAATYPKIPHNRLQ
;
A
#
# COMPACT_ATOMS: atom_id res chain seq x y z
N MET A 1 2.78 7.61 14.50
CA MET A 1 3.44 8.36 13.39
C MET A 1 2.51 9.27 12.58
N GLY A 2 1.18 9.21 12.76
CA GLY A 2 0.20 10.01 11.99
C GLY A 2 0.41 11.53 11.87
N PRO A 3 0.89 12.26 12.89
CA PRO A 3 1.04 13.73 12.79
C PRO A 3 2.15 14.21 11.84
N LEU A 4 3.09 13.33 11.47
CA LEU A 4 4.26 13.70 10.65
C LEU A 4 4.06 13.43 9.15
N LEU A 5 3.09 12.57 8.79
CA LEU A 5 2.84 12.18 7.40
C LEU A 5 2.52 13.36 6.47
N PRO A 6 1.69 14.36 6.85
CA PRO A 6 1.39 15.49 5.97
C PRO A 6 2.62 16.34 5.62
N ARG A 7 3.58 16.47 6.56
CA ARG A 7 4.82 17.23 6.32
C ARG A 7 5.77 16.48 5.39
N LEU A 8 5.81 15.16 5.50
CA LEU A 8 6.66 14.32 4.67
C LEU A 8 6.12 14.20 3.23
N ALA A 9 4.80 14.11 3.05
CA ALA A 9 4.15 14.06 1.74
C ALA A 9 4.41 15.33 0.89
N ASN A 10 4.53 16.50 1.51
CA ASN A 10 4.92 17.74 0.82
C ASN A 10 6.35 17.68 0.25
N ALA A 11 7.17 16.73 0.71
CA ALA A 11 8.46 16.38 0.14
C ALA A 11 8.38 15.00 -0.55
N HIS A 12 7.50 14.87 -1.56
CA HIS A 12 7.17 13.63 -2.27
C HIS A 12 8.38 12.72 -2.53
N SER A 13 9.49 13.27 -3.06
CA SER A 13 10.71 12.47 -3.33
C SER A 13 11.31 11.82 -2.07
N LEU A 14 11.35 12.54 -0.95
CA LEU A 14 11.85 12.02 0.31
C LEU A 14 10.86 11.01 0.91
N PHE A 15 9.56 11.29 0.83
CA PHE A 15 8.51 10.38 1.27
C PHE A 15 8.59 9.05 0.53
N THR A 16 8.59 9.07 -0.81
CA THR A 16 8.65 7.87 -1.64
C THR A 16 9.90 7.06 -1.35
N LYS A 17 11.08 7.69 -1.21
CA LYS A 17 12.31 6.99 -0.83
C LYS A 17 12.21 6.33 0.56
N THR A 18 11.65 7.05 1.53
CA THR A 18 11.48 6.54 2.89
C THR A 18 10.51 5.36 2.90
N LEU A 19 9.40 5.47 2.16
CA LEU A 19 8.45 4.39 1.99
C LEU A 19 9.10 3.18 1.31
N SER A 20 9.84 3.37 0.22
CA SER A 20 10.55 2.27 -0.44
C SER A 20 11.49 1.54 0.51
N VAL A 21 12.27 2.26 1.33
CA VAL A 21 13.15 1.66 2.34
C VAL A 21 12.35 0.86 3.37
N LEU A 22 11.24 1.40 3.88
CA LEU A 22 10.37 0.68 4.81
C LEU A 22 9.84 -0.61 4.18
N LEU A 23 9.35 -0.54 2.94
CA LEU A 23 8.82 -1.71 2.24
C LEU A 23 9.90 -2.76 1.98
N SER A 24 11.14 -2.35 1.67
CA SER A 24 12.27 -3.28 1.58
C SER A 24 12.53 -4.00 2.90
N VAL A 25 12.51 -3.29 4.03
CA VAL A 25 12.63 -3.92 5.37
C VAL A 25 11.50 -4.92 5.62
N LEU A 26 10.27 -4.62 5.19
CA LEU A 26 9.16 -5.59 5.29
C LEU A 26 9.39 -6.84 4.44
N VAL A 27 10.00 -6.71 3.26
CA VAL A 27 10.41 -7.87 2.45
C VAL A 27 11.51 -8.66 3.15
N ASP A 28 12.45 -8.00 3.80
CA ASP A 28 13.53 -8.69 4.52
C ASP A 28 13.02 -9.46 5.75
N VAL A 29 11.96 -8.98 6.41
CA VAL A 29 11.36 -9.61 7.60
C VAL A 29 10.29 -10.65 7.25
N PHE A 30 9.46 -10.36 6.23
CA PHE A 30 8.28 -11.16 5.85
C PHE A 30 8.38 -11.75 4.44
N GLY A 31 9.57 -11.79 3.86
CA GLY A 31 9.80 -12.26 2.50
C GLY A 31 9.54 -13.76 2.36
N LYS A 32 9.26 -14.19 1.12
CA LYS A 32 9.08 -15.62 0.77
C LYS A 32 10.27 -16.52 1.14
N ASN A 33 11.47 -15.93 1.30
CA ASN A 33 12.72 -16.63 1.62
C ASN A 33 13.08 -16.59 3.12
N THR A 34 12.23 -16.01 3.96
CA THR A 34 12.49 -15.86 5.40
C THR A 34 11.96 -17.07 6.19
N GLN A 35 12.70 -17.51 7.22
CA GLN A 35 12.20 -18.40 8.28
C GLN A 35 11.86 -17.52 9.49
N PRO A 36 10.60 -17.55 9.98
CA PRO A 36 10.08 -18.70 10.72
C PRO A 36 8.75 -19.26 10.17
N PRO A 37 8.39 -20.51 10.53
CA PRO A 37 7.31 -21.28 9.91
C PRO A 37 5.91 -20.98 10.46
N THR A 38 5.76 -20.03 11.38
CA THR A 38 4.47 -19.70 11.99
C THR A 38 3.74 -18.63 11.18
N PRO A 39 2.46 -18.84 10.85
CA PRO A 39 1.61 -17.79 10.30
C PRO A 39 1.62 -16.55 11.21
N ILE A 40 1.65 -15.36 10.61
CA ILE A 40 1.50 -14.11 11.35
C ILE A 40 0.02 -13.79 11.48
N GLU A 41 -0.38 -13.47 12.71
CA GLU A 41 -1.74 -13.01 12.99
C GLU A 41 -1.84 -11.50 12.75
N ALA A 42 -3.02 -11.05 12.29
CA ALA A 42 -3.26 -9.63 12.03
C ALA A 42 -2.98 -8.74 13.26
N SER A 43 -3.27 -9.25 14.45
CA SER A 43 -3.07 -8.53 15.73
C SER A 43 -1.60 -8.26 16.03
N GLU A 44 -0.66 -9.05 15.52
CA GLU A 44 0.77 -8.89 15.76
C GLU A 44 1.36 -7.71 14.97
N ILE A 45 0.74 -7.37 13.84
CA ILE A 45 1.19 -6.32 12.93
C ILE A 45 0.10 -5.27 12.65
N ALA A 46 -0.91 -5.15 13.51
CA ALA A 46 -2.06 -4.27 13.31
C ALA A 46 -1.64 -2.81 13.11
N ASP A 47 -0.70 -2.31 13.92
CA ASP A 47 -0.17 -0.95 13.82
C ASP A 47 0.54 -0.70 12.47
N LEU A 48 1.22 -1.73 11.94
CA LEU A 48 1.89 -1.67 10.65
C LEU A 48 0.85 -1.64 9.51
N ILE A 49 -0.17 -2.50 9.58
CA ILE A 49 -1.26 -2.52 8.60
C ILE A 49 -1.97 -1.17 8.57
N ASP A 50 -2.33 -0.62 9.73
CA ASP A 50 -2.99 0.69 9.84
C ASP A 50 -2.09 1.83 9.31
N PHE A 51 -0.79 1.80 9.61
CA PHE A 51 0.15 2.77 9.08
C PHE A 51 0.26 2.72 7.55
N LEU A 52 0.35 1.53 6.96
CA LEU A 52 0.46 1.35 5.52
C LEU A 52 -0.85 1.77 4.80
N HIS A 53 -2.00 1.48 5.41
CA HIS A 53 -3.29 1.96 4.93
C HIS A 53 -3.35 3.50 4.94
N HIS A 54 -2.88 4.12 6.03
CA HIS A 54 -2.75 5.57 6.10
C HIS A 54 -1.82 6.12 5.03
N VAL A 55 -0.66 5.52 4.79
CA VAL A 55 0.27 5.92 3.73
C VAL A 55 -0.41 5.97 2.36
N VAL A 56 -1.13 4.92 2.00
CA VAL A 56 -1.87 4.82 0.71
C VAL A 56 -2.94 5.92 0.61
N HIS A 57 -3.58 6.28 1.73
CA HIS A 57 -4.62 7.30 1.77
C HIS A 57 -4.07 8.74 1.79
N TYR A 58 -2.96 9.00 2.50
CA TYR A 58 -2.38 10.34 2.71
C TYR A 58 -1.70 10.91 1.47
N GLU A 59 -1.12 10.07 0.63
CA GLU A 59 -0.33 10.55 -0.50
C GLU A 59 -1.20 11.14 -1.63
N GLY A 60 -2.51 10.94 -1.58
CA GLY A 60 -3.41 11.27 -2.68
C GLY A 60 -3.56 12.74 -3.05
N GLN A 61 -3.40 13.69 -2.12
CA GLN A 61 -3.79 15.09 -2.39
C GLN A 61 -2.95 16.21 -1.74
N GLY A 62 -1.76 15.94 -1.18
CA GLY A 62 -0.88 17.01 -0.67
C GLY A 62 -1.50 17.89 0.43
N GLY A 63 -2.50 17.36 1.13
CA GLY A 63 -3.29 18.03 2.16
C GLY A 63 -3.90 17.02 3.14
N PRO A 64 -4.75 17.45 4.09
CA PRO A 64 -5.43 16.54 5.01
C PRO A 64 -6.22 15.49 4.23
N VAL A 65 -6.07 14.23 4.61
CA VAL A 65 -6.80 13.10 4.04
C VAL A 65 -8.30 13.41 3.98
N GLN A 66 -8.86 13.31 2.78
CA GLN A 66 -10.29 13.41 2.54
C GLN A 66 -10.85 12.03 2.18
N PRO A 67 -12.13 11.75 2.46
CA PRO A 67 -12.79 10.52 2.01
C PRO A 67 -12.72 10.31 0.48
N SER A 68 -12.55 11.38 -0.29
CA SER A 68 -12.40 11.36 -1.75
C SER A 68 -10.94 11.29 -2.24
N SER A 69 -9.96 11.28 -1.33
CA SER A 69 -8.54 11.21 -1.69
C SER A 69 -8.24 9.87 -2.37
N ARG A 70 -7.61 9.95 -3.55
CA ARG A 70 -7.23 8.77 -4.33
C ARG A 70 -5.74 8.50 -4.15
N PRO A 71 -5.31 7.26 -3.90
CA PRO A 71 -3.90 6.93 -3.83
C PRO A 71 -3.17 7.29 -5.13
N LYS A 72 -1.91 7.72 -5.04
CA LYS A 72 -1.13 7.97 -6.25
C LYS A 72 -0.69 6.65 -6.91
N PRO A 73 -0.64 6.59 -8.26
CA PRO A 73 -0.27 5.37 -8.97
C PRO A 73 1.14 4.84 -8.65
N ASP A 74 2.11 5.72 -8.44
CA ASP A 74 3.49 5.36 -8.08
C ASP A 74 3.57 4.72 -6.69
N ILE A 75 2.77 5.19 -5.73
CA ILE A 75 2.64 4.57 -4.41
C ILE A 75 2.00 3.19 -4.52
N LEU A 76 0.90 3.06 -5.27
CA LEU A 76 0.26 1.75 -5.48
C LEU A 76 1.20 0.74 -6.17
N ALA A 77 2.06 1.19 -7.08
CA ALA A 77 3.06 0.34 -7.71
C ALA A 77 4.06 -0.24 -6.69
N LEU A 78 4.50 0.56 -5.70
CA LEU A 78 5.37 0.07 -4.63
C LEU A 78 4.71 -1.04 -3.80
N PHE A 79 3.41 -0.89 -3.48
CA PHE A 79 2.65 -1.92 -2.77
C PHE A 79 2.40 -3.17 -3.62
N ALA A 80 2.22 -3.02 -4.93
CA ALA A 80 2.15 -4.15 -5.85
C ALA A 80 3.44 -4.99 -5.79
N THR A 81 4.60 -4.34 -5.93
CA THR A 81 5.92 -4.99 -5.83
C THR A 81 6.17 -5.66 -4.47
N LEU A 82 5.81 -4.98 -3.37
CA LEU A 82 5.86 -5.58 -2.03
C LEU A 82 5.07 -6.89 -1.99
N SER A 83 3.85 -6.88 -2.53
CA SER A 83 2.95 -8.02 -2.47
C SER A 83 3.42 -9.24 -3.25
N GLU A 84 4.27 -9.05 -4.25
CA GLU A 84 4.89 -10.14 -5.01
C GLU A 84 6.09 -10.75 -4.27
N SER A 85 6.65 -10.04 -3.27
CA SER A 85 7.89 -10.41 -2.59
C SER A 85 7.66 -11.01 -1.20
N ILE A 86 6.56 -10.66 -0.54
CA ILE A 86 6.18 -11.18 0.77
C ILE A 86 5.48 -12.54 0.69
N ARG A 87 5.50 -13.27 1.80
CA ARG A 87 4.84 -14.57 1.97
C ARG A 87 3.28 -14.47 1.98
N PRO A 88 2.55 -15.54 1.63
CA PRO A 88 1.10 -15.49 1.41
C PRO A 88 0.25 -15.10 2.63
N ASP A 89 0.62 -15.54 3.84
CA ASP A 89 -0.11 -15.22 5.07
C ASP A 89 -0.08 -13.70 5.34
N VAL A 90 1.06 -13.04 5.15
CA VAL A 90 1.18 -11.57 5.26
C VAL A 90 0.57 -10.87 4.05
N GLN A 91 0.67 -11.46 2.86
CA GLN A 91 0.07 -10.92 1.64
C GLN A 91 -1.45 -10.76 1.77
N HIS A 92 -2.12 -11.73 2.40
CA HIS A 92 -3.56 -11.67 2.67
C HIS A 92 -3.92 -10.47 3.56
N LEU A 93 -3.12 -10.22 4.61
CA LEU A 93 -3.30 -9.10 5.54
C LEU A 93 -3.15 -7.72 4.86
N LEU A 94 -2.36 -7.64 3.79
CA LEU A 94 -2.12 -6.42 3.02
C LEU A 94 -2.89 -6.38 1.69
N SER A 95 -3.77 -7.35 1.43
CA SER A 95 -4.45 -7.51 0.13
C SER A 95 -5.26 -6.28 -0.30
N HIS A 96 -5.83 -5.56 0.66
CA HIS A 96 -6.62 -4.35 0.44
C HIS A 96 -5.79 -3.14 -0.04
N LEU A 97 -4.46 -3.20 0.04
CA LEU A 97 -3.55 -2.12 -0.34
C LEU A 97 -3.08 -2.21 -1.80
N LYS A 98 -3.53 -3.21 -2.56
CA LYS A 98 -3.15 -3.42 -3.97
C LYS A 98 -3.94 -2.52 -4.93
N PRO A 99 -3.50 -2.35 -6.18
CA PRO A 99 -4.28 -1.72 -7.25
C PRO A 99 -5.34 -2.65 -7.90
N ASP A 100 -5.55 -3.86 -7.39
CA ASP A 100 -6.44 -4.84 -8.02
C ASP A 100 -7.93 -4.48 -7.90
N VAL A 101 -8.65 -4.44 -9.03
CA VAL A 101 -10.07 -4.04 -9.12
C VAL A 101 -11.02 -4.95 -8.34
N ASN A 102 -10.62 -6.19 -8.05
CA ASN A 102 -11.47 -7.17 -7.41
C ASN A 102 -11.29 -7.24 -5.89
N SER A 103 -10.12 -6.83 -5.38
CA SER A 103 -9.74 -6.96 -3.96
C SER A 103 -9.37 -5.63 -3.29
N SER A 104 -9.10 -4.59 -4.07
CA SER A 104 -8.77 -3.26 -3.59
C SER A 104 -10.00 -2.40 -3.37
N ILE A 105 -10.08 -1.78 -2.20
CA ILE A 105 -11.03 -0.70 -1.93
C ILE A 105 -10.78 0.54 -2.81
N TYR A 106 -9.58 0.66 -3.40
CA TYR A 106 -9.17 1.83 -4.17
C TYR A 106 -9.41 1.66 -5.67
N ALA A 107 -9.39 0.43 -6.18
CA ALA A 107 -9.51 0.17 -7.60
C ALA A 107 -10.93 0.38 -8.17
N ALA A 108 -11.95 0.46 -7.30
CA ALA A 108 -13.31 0.88 -7.63
C ALA A 108 -13.44 2.36 -8.05
N THR A 109 -12.40 3.18 -7.86
CA THR A 109 -12.41 4.62 -8.23
C THR A 109 -11.76 4.94 -9.58
N TYR A 110 -11.17 3.93 -10.26
CA TYR A 110 -10.73 4.10 -11.63
C TYR A 110 -11.95 4.06 -12.57
N PRO A 111 -12.16 5.07 -13.43
CA PRO A 111 -13.20 4.98 -14.44
C PRO A 111 -12.89 3.78 -15.33
N LYS A 112 -13.77 2.78 -15.31
CA LYS A 112 -13.72 1.64 -16.23
C LYS A 112 -13.77 2.22 -17.64
N ILE A 113 -12.64 2.17 -18.36
CA ILE A 113 -12.65 2.44 -19.80
C ILE A 113 -13.62 1.40 -20.39
N PRO A 114 -14.75 1.81 -20.99
CA PRO A 114 -15.69 0.86 -21.55
C PRO A 114 -14.98 0.09 -22.67
N HIS A 115 -14.79 -1.22 -22.49
CA HIS A 115 -14.34 -2.12 -23.55
C HIS A 115 -15.51 -2.38 -24.51
N ASN A 116 -15.99 -1.32 -25.15
CA ASN A 116 -16.93 -1.46 -26.24
C ASN A 116 -16.76 -0.28 -27.17
N ARG A 117 -15.92 -0.46 -28.20
CA ARG A 117 -15.91 0.29 -29.48
C ARG A 117 -14.82 -0.27 -30.39
N LEU A 118 -15.00 -1.50 -30.86
CA LEU A 118 -14.61 -1.92 -32.21
C LEU A 118 -15.70 -2.88 -32.69
N GLN A 119 -16.74 -2.30 -33.29
CA GLN A 119 -17.55 -2.96 -34.31
C GLN A 119 -16.77 -2.92 -35.62
#